data_AF-A0A9X8VAD7-F1
#
_entry.id   AF-A0A9X8VAD7-F1
#
_cell.length_a   1.000
_cell.length_b   1.000
_cell.length_c   1.000
_cell.angle_alpha   90.00
_cell.angle_beta   90.00
_cell.angle_gamma   90.00
#
_symmetry.space_group_name_H-M   'P 1'
#
loop_
_entity.id
_entity.type
_entity.pdbx_description
1 polymer ?
#
loop_
_entity_poly.entity_id
_entity_poly.type
_entity_poly.pdbx_seq_one_letter_code
_entity_poly.pdbx_strand_id
1 'polypeptide(L)' 'MQWLADYWWIILLVLVGMVVSGIKELRRVDVKSYLANKPEIPPHRDNNAQWDDE' A
#
# COMPACT_ATOMS: atom_id res chain seq x y z
N MET A 1 -11.42 -28.80 22.76
CA MET A 1 -11.63 -28.71 21.29
C MET A 1 -13.01 -28.19 20.89
N GLN A 2 -14.07 -28.39 21.71
CA GLN A 2 -15.43 -27.95 21.39
C GLN A 2 -15.59 -26.42 21.28
N TRP A 3 -14.95 -25.67 22.18
CA TRP A 3 -14.94 -24.20 22.13
C TRP A 3 -14.45 -23.64 20.79
N LEU A 4 -13.38 -24.19 20.21
CA LEU A 4 -12.90 -23.72 18.91
C LEU A 4 -13.92 -24.02 17.80
N ALA A 5 -14.63 -25.14 17.88
CA ALA A 5 -15.67 -25.51 16.94
C ALA A 5 -16.93 -24.63 17.09
N ASP A 6 -17.23 -24.12 18.29
CA ASP A 6 -18.38 -23.23 18.53
C ASP A 6 -18.08 -21.78 18.07
N TYR A 7 -16.82 -21.34 18.14
CA TYR A 7 -16.40 -19.95 17.91
C TYR A 7 -15.44 -19.76 16.73
N TRP A 8 -15.29 -20.75 15.84
CA TRP A 8 -14.36 -20.71 14.71
C TRP A 8 -14.52 -19.47 13.81
N TRP A 9 -15.75 -18.94 13.72
CA TRP A 9 -16.10 -17.76 12.92
C TRP A 9 -15.36 -16.48 13.37
N ILE A 10 -14.83 -16.42 14.60
CA ILE A 10 -14.00 -15.30 15.06
C ILE A 10 -12.77 -15.12 14.17
N ILE A 11 -12.19 -16.23 13.67
CA ILE A 11 -11.06 -16.18 12.74
C ILE A 11 -11.44 -15.43 11.46
N LEU A 12 -12.66 -15.64 10.95
CA LEU A 12 -13.15 -14.93 9.77
C LEU A 12 -13.27 -13.42 10.03
N LEU A 13 -13.77 -13.01 11.19
CA LEU A 13 -13.83 -11.59 11.53
C LEU A 13 -12.45 -10.93 11.57
N VAL A 14 -11.47 -11.62 12.16
CA VAL A 14 -10.08 -11.14 12.19
C VAL A 14 -9.53 -10.99 10.76
N LEU A 15 -9.74 -12.00 9.91
CA LEU A 15 -9.28 -11.96 8.51
C LEU A 15 -9.95 -10.84 7.71
N VAL A 16 -11.27 -10.66 7.86
CA VAL A 16 -11.99 -9.55 7.21
C VAL A 16 -11.43 -8.21 7.70
N GLY A 17 -11.17 -8.07 9.00
CA GLY A 17 -10.54 -6.88 9.58
C GLY A 17 -9.17 -6.58 8.95
N MET A 18 -8.34 -7.60 8.74
CA MET A 18 -7.04 -7.45 8.07
C MET A 18 -7.19 -7.03 6.61
N VAL A 19 -8.10 -7.65 5.85
CA VAL A 19 -8.35 -7.32 4.44
C VAL A 19 -8.86 -5.89 4.30
N VAL A 20 -9.84 -5.47 5.11
CA VAL A 20 -10.38 -4.11 5.10
C VAL A 20 -9.29 -3.08 5.44
N SER A 21 -8.45 -3.37 6.44
CA SER A 21 -7.33 -2.50 6.81
C SER A 21 -6.31 -2.38 5.67
N GLY A 22 -5.97 -3.50 5.02
CA GLY A 22 -5.09 -3.50 3.85
C GLY A 22 -5.66 -2.70 2.69
N ILE A 23 -6.95 -2.86 2.37
CA ILE A 23 -7.62 -2.07 1.32
C ILE A 23 -7.61 -0.58 1.67
N LYS A 24 -7.84 -0.22 2.94
CA LYS A 24 -7.83 1.18 3.37
C LYS A 24 -6.46 1.83 3.17
N GLU A 25 -5.38 1.15 3.54
CA GLU A 25 -4.03 1.66 3.32
C GLU A 25 -3.67 1.73 1.84
N LEU A 26 -4.03 0.72 1.04
CA LEU A 26 -3.82 0.76 -0.41
C LEU A 26 -4.57 1.92 -1.08
N ARG A 27 -5.77 2.25 -0.60
CA ARG A 27 -6.56 3.39 -1.11
C ARG A 27 -6.06 4.75 -0.62
N ARG A 28 -5.21 4.79 0.41
CA ARG A 28 -4.61 6.04 0.90
C ARG A 28 -3.54 6.58 -0.04
N VAL A 29 -2.88 5.70 -0.79
CA VAL A 29 -1.84 6.09 -1.74
C VAL A 29 -2.49 6.43 -3.08
N ASP A 30 -2.54 7.73 -3.41
CA ASP A 30 -2.99 8.18 -4.72
C ASP A 30 -1.80 8.28 -5.70
N VAL A 31 -1.48 7.14 -6.31
CA VAL A 31 -0.41 7.05 -7.32
C VAL A 31 -0.68 7.99 -8.50
N LYS A 32 -1.95 8.18 -8.89
CA LYS A 32 -2.29 9.03 -10.03
C LYS A 32 -2.02 10.49 -9.72
N SER A 33 -2.40 10.96 -8.53
CA SER A 33 -2.09 12.32 -8.08
C SER A 33 -0.59 12.55 -7.94
N TYR A 34 0.15 11.57 -7.41
CA TYR A 34 1.61 11.64 -7.35
C TYR A 34 2.27 11.74 -8.73
N LEU A 35 1.82 10.96 -9.72
CA LEU A 35 2.36 11.03 -11.08
C LEU A 35 1.98 12.33 -11.79
N ALA A 36 0.76 12.85 -11.57
CA ALA A 36 0.31 14.11 -12.15
C ALA A 36 1.01 15.34 -11.54
N ASN A 37 1.40 15.25 -10.26
CA ASN A 37 2.07 16.31 -9.52
C ASN A 37 3.46 15.84 -9.04
N LYS A 38 4.19 15.11 -9.90
CA LYS A 38 5.50 14.56 -9.54
C LYS A 38 6.42 15.74 -9.19
N PRO A 39 6.94 15.81 -7.95
CA PRO A 39 7.84 16.90 -7.58
C PRO A 39 9.13 16.77 -8.39
N GLU A 40 9.68 17.92 -8.79
CA GLU A 40 11.00 17.97 -9.39
C GLU A 40 12.01 17.47 -8.36
N ILE A 41 12.70 16.38 -8.70
CA ILE A 41 13.74 15.81 -7.85
C ILE A 41 14.96 16.72 -7.92
N PRO A 42 15.70 16.90 -6.80
CA PRO A 42 16.94 17.65 -6.85
C PRO A 42 17.86 17.01 -7.88
N PRO A 43 18.67 17.82 -8.59
CA PRO A 43 19.58 17.30 -9.60
C PRO A 43 20.43 16.20 -8.98
N HIS A 44 20.47 15.06 -9.64
CA HIS A 44 21.29 13.93 -9.23
C HIS A 44 22.72 14.43 -8.95
N ARG A 45 23.28 14.04 -7.79
CA ARG A 45 24.66 14.39 -7.43
C ARG A 45 25.69 13.50 -8.11
N ASP A 46 25.23 12.53 -8.90
CA ASP A 46 26.02 11.63 -9.71
C ASP A 46 25.95 12.01 -11.20
N ASN A 47 26.64 11.25 -12.04
CA ASN A 47 26.68 11.49 -13.49
C ASN A 47 25.52 10.78 -14.23
N ASN A 48 24.52 10.27 -13.52
CA ASN A 48 23.38 9.56 -14.12
C ASN A 48 22.20 10.50 -14.44
N ALA A 49 22.34 11.81 -14.17
CA ALA A 49 21.35 12.82 -14.54
C ALA A 49 20.97 12.81 -16.04
N GLN A 50 21.83 12.26 -16.91
CA GLN A 50 21.60 12.12 -18.35
C GLN A 50 20.66 10.97 -18.74
N TRP A 51 20.31 10.07 -17.81
CA TRP A 51 19.37 8.96 -18.04
C TRP A 51 17.92 9.30 -17.71
N ASP A 52 17.66 10.50 -17.17
CA ASP A 52 16.30 10.97 -16.87
C ASP A 52 15.58 11.57 -18.09
N ASP A 53 16.29 11.78 -19.21
CA ASP A 53 15.80 12.40 -20.45
C ASP A 53 15.25 11.38 -21.49
N GLU A 54 15.24 10.08 -21.17
CA GLU A 54 14.61 8.99 -21.96
C GLU A 54 13.21 8.62 -21.44
#